data_AF-A0A9Q0FP42-F1
#
_entry.id   AF-A0A9Q0FP42-F1
#
_cell.length_a   1.000
_cell.length_b   1.000
_cell.length_c   1.000
_cell.angle_alpha   90.00
_cell.angle_beta   90.00
_cell.angle_gamma   90.00
#
_symmetry.space_group_name_H-M   'P 1'
#
loop_
_entity.id
_entity.type
_entity.pdbx_description
1 polymer ?
#
loop_
_entity_poly.entity_id
_entity_poly.type
_entity_poly.pdbx_seq_one_letter_code
_entity_poly.pdbx_strand_id
1 'polypeptide(L)'
;MEDIKLIFSRADKNNTGTLDLKDFREVVDHICERYPQVQLYLQKQKLKNFDSLLKNAQENETKQIDIETFKQCLSEVDSQMKSLPPTAQVAAQQGEYLADCFNRMEDCDKNPEGPLRTRESGRHRFHPFRYKHFGQFAPLGGEQTAAQLPGDWISIGYSTQWLWYSVYASKQVSWRTRCMVVSDWFRRYIFGRDSSGI
;
A
#
# COMPACT_ATOMS: atom_id res chain seq x y z
N MET A 1 -5.71 17.80 11.56
CA MET A 1 -6.73 18.84 11.31
C MET A 1 -6.15 20.14 10.73
N GLU A 2 -5.07 20.70 11.28
CA GLU A 2 -4.45 21.93 10.74
C GLU A 2 -3.86 21.75 9.34
N ASP A 3 -3.25 20.60 9.07
CA ASP A 3 -2.69 20.30 7.73
C ASP A 3 -3.78 20.24 6.64
N ILE A 4 -5.02 19.87 6.98
CA ILE A 4 -6.12 19.83 6.02
C ILE A 4 -6.51 21.25 5.59
N LYS A 5 -6.55 22.20 6.55
CA LYS A 5 -6.77 23.62 6.24
C LYS A 5 -5.66 24.16 5.34
N LEU A 6 -4.42 23.75 5.58
CA LEU A 6 -3.27 24.25 4.84
C LEU A 6 -3.21 23.65 3.42
N ILE A 7 -3.52 22.35 3.28
CA ILE A 7 -3.70 21.70 1.97
C ILE A 7 -4.81 22.40 1.19
N PHE A 8 -5.95 22.69 1.83
CA PHE A 8 -7.05 23.42 1.21
C PHE A 8 -6.62 24.82 0.77
N SER A 9 -5.95 25.59 1.62
CA SER A 9 -5.51 26.97 1.27
C SER A 9 -4.53 27.01 0.09
N ARG A 10 -3.74 25.96 -0.11
CA ARG A 10 -2.84 25.87 -1.27
C ARG A 10 -3.55 25.45 -2.55
N ALA A 11 -4.67 24.74 -2.40
CA ALA A 11 -5.52 24.35 -3.49
C ALA A 11 -6.39 25.49 -3.98
N ASP A 12 -6.91 26.28 -3.05
CA ASP A 12 -7.75 27.45 -3.31
C ASP A 12 -6.89 28.63 -3.79
N LYS A 13 -6.39 28.52 -5.02
CA LYS A 13 -5.55 29.53 -5.69
C LYS A 13 -6.26 30.89 -5.80
N ASN A 14 -7.59 30.91 -5.72
CA ASN A 14 -8.42 32.10 -5.88
C ASN A 14 -8.88 32.71 -4.54
N ASN A 15 -8.56 32.09 -3.39
CA ASN A 15 -9.06 32.46 -2.05
C ASN A 15 -10.59 32.62 -2.01
N THR A 16 -11.32 31.83 -2.82
CA THR A 16 -12.78 31.93 -2.93
C THR A 16 -13.49 31.25 -1.78
N GLY A 17 -12.77 30.46 -0.96
CA GLY A 17 -13.34 29.65 0.11
C GLY A 17 -14.03 28.38 -0.41
N THR A 18 -13.99 28.13 -1.72
CA THR A 18 -14.58 26.98 -2.40
C THR A 18 -13.63 26.45 -3.47
N LEU A 19 -13.65 25.12 -3.70
CA LEU A 19 -12.82 24.44 -4.71
C LEU A 19 -13.64 24.02 -5.92
N ASP A 20 -13.11 24.28 -7.12
CA ASP A 20 -13.61 23.67 -8.36
C ASP A 20 -13.26 22.16 -8.41
N LEU A 21 -13.99 21.40 -9.21
CA LEU A 21 -13.78 19.96 -9.39
C LEU A 21 -12.39 19.62 -9.91
N LYS A 22 -11.78 20.51 -10.72
CA LYS A 22 -10.42 20.32 -11.24
C LYS A 22 -9.38 20.46 -10.14
N ASP A 23 -9.48 21.55 -9.37
CA ASP A 23 -8.57 21.83 -8.25
C ASP A 23 -8.70 20.74 -7.17
N PHE A 24 -9.93 20.28 -6.90
CA PHE A 24 -10.17 19.16 -5.99
C PHE A 24 -9.46 17.87 -6.43
N ARG A 25 -9.50 17.52 -7.72
CA ARG A 25 -8.78 16.34 -8.23
C ARG A 25 -7.28 16.50 -8.08
N GLU A 26 -6.73 17.65 -8.43
CA GLU A 26 -5.30 17.97 -8.27
C GLU A 26 -4.86 17.79 -6.80
N VAL A 27 -5.67 18.25 -5.85
CA VAL A 27 -5.42 18.07 -4.42
C VAL A 27 -5.44 16.61 -4.00
N VAL A 28 -6.44 15.86 -4.43
CA VAL A 28 -6.56 14.44 -4.10
C VAL A 28 -5.36 13.66 -4.65
N ASP A 29 -4.91 13.98 -5.87
CA ASP A 29 -3.72 13.39 -6.47
C ASP A 29 -2.46 13.72 -5.65
N HIS A 30 -2.28 14.97 -5.22
CA HIS A 30 -1.18 15.35 -4.33
C HIS A 30 -1.24 14.66 -2.96
N ILE A 31 -2.44 14.49 -2.39
CA ILE A 31 -2.63 13.75 -1.14
C ILE A 31 -2.27 12.28 -1.34
N CYS A 32 -2.66 11.66 -2.45
CA CYS A 32 -2.34 10.27 -2.76
C CYS A 32 -0.84 10.08 -3.02
N GLU A 33 -0.18 11.06 -3.63
CA GLU A 33 1.27 11.02 -3.82
C GLU A 33 2.01 11.03 -2.49
N ARG A 34 1.53 11.82 -1.51
CA ARG A 34 2.15 11.96 -0.18
C ARG A 34 1.76 10.85 0.79
N TYR A 35 0.52 10.40 0.74
CA TYR A 35 -0.06 9.40 1.62
C TYR A 35 -0.58 8.24 0.77
N PRO A 36 0.29 7.35 0.28
CA PRO A 36 -0.11 6.25 -0.62
C PRO A 36 -1.14 5.29 0.00
N GLN A 37 -1.23 5.22 1.33
CA GLN A 37 -2.28 4.49 2.04
C GLN A 37 -3.70 5.02 1.73
N VAL A 38 -3.84 6.32 1.44
CA VAL A 38 -5.11 6.93 1.02
C VAL A 38 -5.53 6.33 -0.33
N GLN A 39 -4.59 6.17 -1.26
CA GLN A 39 -4.85 5.57 -2.56
C GLN A 39 -5.38 4.13 -2.44
N LEU A 40 -4.80 3.33 -1.55
CA LEU A 40 -5.28 1.97 -1.29
C LEU A 40 -6.71 1.95 -0.75
N TYR A 41 -7.05 2.92 0.10
CA TYR A 41 -8.40 3.08 0.62
C TYR A 41 -9.39 3.48 -0.47
N LEU A 42 -9.03 4.48 -1.28
CA LEU A 42 -9.80 4.97 -2.42
C LEU A 42 -10.03 3.90 -3.49
N GLN A 43 -9.09 2.98 -3.69
CA GLN A 43 -9.26 1.86 -4.62
C GLN A 43 -10.14 0.74 -4.07
N LYS A 44 -10.06 0.44 -2.77
CA LYS A 44 -10.74 -0.70 -2.16
C LYS A 44 -12.21 -0.42 -1.85
N GLN A 45 -12.54 0.79 -1.41
CA GLN A 45 -13.92 1.24 -1.37
C GLN A 45 -14.24 1.90 -2.70
N LYS A 46 -15.12 1.29 -3.51
CA LYS A 46 -15.74 1.97 -4.65
C LYS A 46 -16.40 3.25 -4.14
N LEU A 47 -15.66 4.36 -4.19
CA LEU A 47 -15.97 5.78 -4.05
C LEU A 47 -17.42 6.18 -3.72
N LYS A 48 -18.14 5.55 -2.79
CA LYS A 48 -19.52 5.97 -2.53
C LYS A 48 -19.56 7.40 -2.00
N ASN A 49 -18.59 7.77 -1.15
CA ASN A 49 -18.52 9.09 -0.53
C ASN A 49 -17.77 10.11 -1.42
N PHE A 50 -16.70 9.72 -2.10
CA PHE A 50 -16.04 10.63 -3.06
C PHE A 50 -16.86 10.83 -4.34
N ASP A 51 -17.48 9.77 -4.88
CA ASP A 51 -18.41 9.91 -6.00
C ASP A 51 -19.71 10.60 -5.58
N SER A 52 -20.20 10.42 -4.34
CA SER A 52 -21.34 11.22 -3.88
C SER A 52 -20.96 12.68 -3.70
N LEU A 53 -19.76 13.01 -3.21
CA LEU A 53 -19.27 14.38 -3.16
C LEU A 53 -19.11 14.97 -4.55
N LEU A 54 -18.56 14.20 -5.50
CA LEU A 54 -18.45 14.61 -6.91
C LEU A 54 -19.82 14.76 -7.58
N LYS A 55 -20.79 13.87 -7.30
CA LYS A 55 -22.16 13.94 -7.81
C LYS A 55 -22.94 15.10 -7.21
N ASN A 56 -22.88 15.28 -5.89
CA ASN A 56 -23.51 16.41 -5.19
C ASN A 56 -22.90 17.73 -5.67
N ALA A 57 -21.59 17.78 -5.93
CA ALA A 57 -20.95 18.95 -6.54
C ALA A 57 -21.32 19.13 -8.02
N GLN A 58 -21.61 18.07 -8.77
CA GLN A 58 -22.10 18.15 -10.16
C GLN A 58 -23.58 18.57 -10.26
N GLU A 59 -24.40 18.22 -9.26
CA GLU A 59 -25.83 18.60 -9.18
C GLU A 59 -26.04 20.04 -8.68
N ASN A 60 -25.10 20.57 -7.88
CA ASN A 60 -25.10 21.98 -7.49
C ASN A 60 -24.74 22.88 -8.69
N GLU A 61 -25.55 23.92 -8.94
CA GLU A 61 -25.37 24.88 -10.05
C GLU A 61 -23.99 25.56 -10.06
N THR A 62 -23.30 25.61 -8.91
CA THR A 62 -22.02 26.29 -8.74
C THR A 62 -20.79 25.40 -8.92
N LYS A 63 -20.91 24.07 -9.03
CA LYS A 63 -19.78 23.11 -9.13
C LYS A 63 -18.68 23.29 -8.08
N GLN A 64 -19.03 23.81 -6.92
CA GLN A 64 -18.08 24.22 -5.88
C GLN A 64 -18.17 23.30 -4.66
N ILE A 65 -17.01 22.90 -4.13
CA ILE A 65 -16.88 22.10 -2.92
C ILE A 65 -16.46 23.01 -1.76
N ASP A 66 -17.26 22.99 -0.69
CA ASP A 66 -16.99 23.75 0.54
C ASP A 66 -15.89 23.11 1.41
N ILE A 67 -15.18 23.94 2.18
CA ILE A 67 -14.07 23.56 3.04
C ILE A 67 -14.51 22.60 4.14
N GLU A 68 -15.69 22.81 4.72
CA GLU A 68 -16.18 21.99 5.83
C GLU A 68 -16.48 20.57 5.37
N THR A 69 -17.17 20.46 4.25
CA THR A 69 -17.44 19.18 3.58
C THR A 69 -16.15 18.46 3.21
N PHE A 70 -15.17 19.17 2.66
CA PHE A 70 -13.85 18.60 2.34
C PHE A 70 -13.12 18.06 3.58
N LYS A 71 -13.11 18.82 4.68
CA LYS A 71 -12.52 18.40 5.95
C LYS A 71 -13.20 17.17 6.52
N GLN A 72 -14.53 17.13 6.48
CA GLN A 72 -15.29 15.99 6.99
C GLN A 72 -14.97 14.71 6.22
N CYS A 73 -14.87 14.81 4.89
CA CYS A 73 -14.49 13.68 4.04
C CYS A 73 -13.08 13.17 4.35
N LEU A 74 -12.08 14.06 4.39
CA LEU A 74 -10.71 13.65 4.71
C LEU A 74 -10.57 13.10 6.13
N SER A 75 -11.33 13.65 7.09
CA SER A 75 -11.36 13.14 8.46
C SER A 75 -11.97 11.74 8.54
N GLU A 76 -12.98 11.45 7.73
CA GLU A 76 -13.56 10.11 7.65
C GLU A 76 -12.53 9.11 7.10
N VAL A 77 -11.87 9.46 6.00
CA VAL A 77 -10.80 8.63 5.41
C VAL A 77 -9.70 8.38 6.43
N ASP A 78 -9.24 9.42 7.13
CA ASP A 78 -8.20 9.31 8.16
C ASP A 78 -8.61 8.37 9.30
N SER A 79 -9.87 8.44 9.75
CA SER A 79 -10.39 7.54 10.79
C SER A 79 -10.45 6.06 10.36
N GLN A 80 -10.55 5.80 9.05
CA GLN A 80 -10.66 4.47 8.48
C GLN A 80 -9.31 3.93 7.96
N MET A 81 -8.28 4.78 7.88
CA MET A 81 -6.95 4.37 7.47
C MET A 81 -6.34 3.39 8.48
N LYS A 82 -5.85 2.27 7.95
CA LYS A 82 -5.14 1.24 8.72
C LYS A 82 -3.70 1.18 8.29
N SER A 83 -2.81 0.88 9.23
CA SER A 83 -1.43 0.54 8.91
C SER A 83 -1.38 -0.69 8.00
N LEU A 84 -0.27 -0.84 7.28
CA LEU A 84 0.00 -2.04 6.50
C LEU A 84 -0.02 -3.29 7.41
N PRO A 85 -0.41 -4.45 6.88
CA PRO A 85 -0.53 -5.66 7.67
C PRO A 85 0.84 -6.11 8.21
N PRO A 86 0.95 -6.57 9.47
CA PRO A 86 2.21 -6.95 10.10
C PRO A 86 2.69 -8.31 9.55
N THR A 87 3.25 -8.29 8.33
CA THR A 87 3.68 -9.47 7.59
C THR A 87 5.15 -9.37 7.23
N ALA A 88 5.82 -10.54 7.12
CA ALA A 88 7.21 -10.60 6.66
C ALA A 88 7.40 -9.96 5.27
N GLN A 89 6.36 -10.02 4.42
CA GLN A 89 6.38 -9.36 3.11
C GLN A 89 6.49 -7.83 3.23
N VAL A 90 5.67 -7.21 4.10
CA VAL A 90 5.73 -5.76 4.34
C VAL A 90 7.07 -5.38 4.93
N ALA A 91 7.56 -6.13 5.92
CA ALA A 91 8.85 -5.87 6.55
C ALA A 91 10.02 -5.96 5.54
N ALA A 92 10.04 -6.98 4.67
CA ALA A 92 11.07 -7.13 3.65
C ALA A 92 11.07 -5.97 2.65
N GLN A 93 9.90 -5.56 2.15
CA GLN A 93 9.78 -4.43 1.22
C GLN A 93 10.16 -3.09 1.88
N GLN A 94 9.77 -2.88 3.13
CA GLN A 94 10.15 -1.68 3.88
C GLN A 94 11.65 -1.62 4.13
N GLY A 95 12.27 -2.75 4.46
CA GLY A 95 13.72 -2.87 4.64
C GLY A 95 14.48 -2.57 3.35
N GLU A 96 14.04 -3.12 2.22
CA GLU A 96 14.63 -2.85 0.91
C GLU A 96 14.51 -1.37 0.51
N TYR A 97 13.33 -0.78 0.69
CA TYR A 97 13.09 0.64 0.42
C TYR A 97 13.96 1.56 1.29
N LEU A 98 14.08 1.27 2.59
CA LEU A 98 14.89 2.05 3.52
C LEU A 98 16.38 1.96 3.18
N ALA A 99 16.85 0.77 2.79
CA ALA A 99 18.23 0.57 2.33
C ALA A 99 18.53 1.39 1.07
N ASP A 100 17.61 1.42 0.09
CA ASP A 100 17.75 2.27 -1.10
C ASP A 100 17.81 3.76 -0.75
N CYS A 101 16.94 4.21 0.16
CA CYS A 101 16.94 5.59 0.65
C CYS A 101 18.27 5.98 1.31
N PHE A 102 18.87 5.10 2.11
CA PHE A 102 20.18 5.37 2.70
C PHE A 102 21.30 5.40 1.66
N ASN A 103 21.29 4.49 0.69
CA ASN A 103 22.29 4.45 -0.37
C ASN A 103 22.25 5.71 -1.26
N ARG A 104 21.07 6.31 -1.44
CA ARG A 104 20.84 7.47 -2.32
C ARG A 104 20.70 8.79 -1.56
N MET A 105 21.05 8.82 -0.27
CA MET A 105 20.74 9.94 0.60
C MET A 105 21.39 11.25 0.14
N GLU A 106 22.66 11.21 -0.28
CA GLU A 106 23.39 12.41 -0.73
C GLU A 106 22.83 12.98 -2.05
N ASP A 107 22.39 12.12 -2.96
CA ASP A 107 21.82 12.54 -4.24
C ASP A 107 20.43 13.17 -4.04
N CYS A 108 19.62 12.57 -3.17
CA CYS A 108 18.28 13.07 -2.84
C CYS A 108 18.30 14.33 -1.95
N ASP A 109 19.40 14.62 -1.26
CA ASP A 109 19.61 15.90 -0.58
C ASP A 109 19.85 17.04 -1.61
N LYS A 110 20.53 16.76 -2.73
CA LYS A 110 20.76 17.73 -3.81
C LYS A 110 19.54 17.89 -4.73
N ASN A 111 18.93 16.77 -5.11
CA ASN A 111 17.79 16.71 -6.03
C ASN A 111 16.62 15.96 -5.36
N PRO A 112 15.76 16.64 -4.60
CA PRO A 112 14.68 15.99 -3.88
C PRO A 112 13.59 15.47 -4.85
N GLU A 113 13.32 14.17 -4.76
CA GLU A 113 12.37 13.47 -5.64
C GLU A 113 10.95 13.47 -5.07
N GLY A 114 10.81 13.58 -3.76
CA GLY A 114 9.55 13.42 -3.06
C GLY A 114 8.53 14.55 -3.27
N PRO A 115 7.30 14.35 -2.74
CA PRO A 115 6.21 15.31 -2.88
C PRO A 115 6.52 16.63 -2.17
N LEU A 116 5.74 17.67 -2.47
CA LEU A 116 5.88 18.98 -1.84
C LEU A 116 5.61 18.90 -0.32
N ARG A 117 6.42 19.61 0.47
CA ARG A 117 6.18 19.76 1.92
C ARG A 117 4.99 20.68 2.13
N THR A 118 4.06 20.29 3.00
CA THR A 118 2.83 21.05 3.29
C THR A 118 3.16 22.30 4.12
N ARG A 119 3.95 22.18 5.19
CA ARG A 119 4.20 23.30 6.11
C ARG A 119 5.37 24.20 5.70
N GLU A 120 6.33 23.66 4.96
CA GLU A 120 7.58 24.33 4.61
C GLU A 120 7.71 24.50 3.10
N SER A 121 8.66 25.31 2.66
CA SER A 121 9.08 25.38 1.26
C SER A 121 9.98 24.18 0.91
N GLY A 122 9.86 23.69 -0.32
CA GLY A 122 10.66 22.58 -0.83
C GLY A 122 9.92 21.23 -0.88
N ARG A 123 10.67 20.18 -1.22
CA ARG A 123 10.18 18.82 -1.44
C ARG A 123 10.72 17.86 -0.39
N HIS A 124 9.99 16.77 -0.16
CA HIS A 124 10.51 15.62 0.56
C HIS A 124 11.66 14.99 -0.24
N ARG A 125 12.63 14.39 0.44
CA ARG A 125 13.81 13.82 -0.22
C ARG A 125 13.47 12.62 -1.09
N PHE A 126 12.60 11.76 -0.59
CA PHE A 126 12.20 10.51 -1.24
C PHE A 126 10.68 10.46 -1.44
N HIS A 127 10.24 9.70 -2.44
CA HIS A 127 8.84 9.31 -2.56
C HIS A 127 8.43 8.38 -1.41
N PRO A 128 7.21 8.48 -0.88
CA PRO A 128 6.79 7.61 0.22
C PRO A 128 6.71 6.14 -0.20
N PHE A 129 6.93 5.25 0.76
CA PHE A 129 6.87 3.81 0.57
C PHE A 129 5.51 3.36 0.01
N ARG A 130 5.52 2.60 -1.10
CA ARG A 130 4.33 2.02 -1.72
C ARG A 130 4.36 0.51 -1.61
N TYR A 131 3.50 -0.03 -0.75
CA TYR A 131 3.38 -1.47 -0.58
C TYR A 131 2.80 -2.15 -1.82
N LYS A 132 3.45 -3.22 -2.28
CA LYS A 132 2.94 -4.08 -3.35
C LYS A 132 2.58 -5.44 -2.79
N HIS A 133 1.29 -5.75 -2.72
CA HIS A 133 0.83 -7.07 -2.29
C HIS A 133 1.11 -8.12 -3.37
N PHE A 134 1.73 -9.23 -3.00
CA PHE A 134 2.13 -10.30 -3.93
C PHE A 134 1.21 -11.53 -3.81
N GLY A 135 0.16 -11.42 -3.00
CA GLY A 135 -0.69 -12.53 -2.64
C GLY A 135 -0.33 -13.14 -1.29
N GLN A 136 -1.06 -14.18 -0.93
CA GLN A 136 -0.91 -14.93 0.31
C GLN A 136 -1.11 -16.42 0.05
N PHE A 137 -0.40 -17.23 0.82
CA PHE A 137 -0.52 -18.69 0.78
C PHE A 137 -0.87 -19.22 2.16
N ALA A 138 -1.74 -20.22 2.21
CA ALA A 138 -2.15 -20.91 3.43
C ALA A 138 -2.15 -22.43 3.17
N PRO A 139 -1.21 -23.20 3.75
CA PRO A 139 -1.26 -24.65 3.67
C PRO A 139 -2.47 -25.16 4.47
N LEU A 140 -3.30 -26.01 3.85
CA LEU A 140 -4.55 -26.52 4.44
C LEU A 140 -4.38 -27.88 5.12
N GLY A 141 -3.22 -28.52 4.96
CA GLY A 141 -3.02 -29.93 5.33
C GLY A 141 -3.41 -30.87 4.18
N GLY A 142 -3.14 -32.17 4.35
CA GLY A 142 -3.43 -33.16 3.29
C GLY A 142 -2.73 -32.89 1.95
N GLU A 143 -1.56 -32.23 1.98
CA GLU A 143 -0.80 -31.79 0.80
C GLU A 143 -1.53 -30.80 -0.13
N GLN A 144 -2.49 -30.07 0.42
CA GLN A 144 -3.19 -29.00 -0.29
C GLN A 144 -2.80 -27.64 0.29
N THR A 145 -2.68 -26.65 -0.59
CA THR A 145 -2.48 -25.25 -0.22
C THR A 145 -3.51 -24.39 -0.93
N ALA A 146 -4.02 -23.38 -0.22
CA ALA A 146 -4.75 -22.27 -0.81
C ALA A 146 -3.80 -21.11 -1.09
N ALA A 147 -3.95 -20.49 -2.25
CA ALA A 147 -3.25 -19.26 -2.61
C ALA A 147 -4.28 -18.22 -3.07
N GLN A 148 -4.10 -16.98 -2.63
CA GLN A 148 -4.74 -15.82 -3.22
C GLN A 148 -3.64 -14.99 -3.87
N LEU A 149 -3.68 -14.86 -5.18
CA LEU A 149 -2.75 -14.08 -5.97
C LEU A 149 -3.31 -12.66 -6.21
N PRO A 150 -2.48 -11.69 -6.61
CA PRO A 150 -2.92 -10.33 -6.92
C PRO A 150 -4.04 -10.34 -7.97
N GLY A 151 -5.09 -9.54 -7.76
CA GLY A 151 -6.27 -9.52 -8.63
C GLY A 151 -7.40 -10.46 -8.19
N ASP A 152 -7.37 -10.95 -6.95
CA ASP A 152 -8.37 -11.86 -6.35
C ASP A 152 -8.46 -13.24 -7.00
N TRP A 153 -7.35 -13.70 -7.59
CA TRP A 153 -7.27 -15.05 -8.14
C TRP A 153 -7.02 -16.04 -7.02
N ILE A 154 -8.02 -16.88 -6.74
CA ILE A 154 -7.94 -17.90 -5.70
C ILE A 154 -7.69 -19.26 -6.36
N SER A 155 -6.67 -19.97 -5.90
CA SER A 155 -6.36 -21.32 -6.35
C SER A 155 -6.12 -22.23 -5.16
N ILE A 156 -6.75 -23.40 -5.15
CA ILE A 156 -6.67 -24.37 -4.06
C ILE A 156 -6.38 -25.74 -4.65
N GLY A 157 -5.40 -26.45 -4.08
CA GLY A 157 -5.14 -27.85 -4.40
C GLY A 157 -3.65 -28.22 -4.39
N TYR A 158 -3.35 -29.38 -4.98
CA TYR A 158 -1.99 -29.93 -5.05
C TYR A 158 -1.07 -29.13 -5.98
N SER A 159 -1.58 -28.56 -7.07
CA SER A 159 -0.78 -27.69 -7.95
C SER A 159 -0.32 -26.43 -7.20
N THR A 160 -1.20 -25.85 -6.40
CA THR A 160 -0.89 -24.72 -5.52
C THR A 160 0.12 -25.09 -4.44
N GLN A 161 0.13 -26.34 -3.96
CA GLN A 161 1.15 -26.85 -3.04
C GLN A 161 2.55 -26.83 -3.67
N TRP A 162 2.68 -27.24 -4.94
CA TRP A 162 3.96 -27.18 -5.65
C TRP A 162 4.42 -25.74 -5.92
N LEU A 163 3.48 -24.85 -6.23
CA LEU A 163 3.75 -23.42 -6.33
C LEU A 163 4.25 -22.86 -4.99
N TRP A 164 3.61 -23.26 -3.88
CA TRP A 164 4.02 -22.88 -2.53
C TRP A 164 5.44 -23.32 -2.21
N TYR A 165 5.79 -24.59 -2.46
CA TYR A 165 7.16 -25.09 -2.28
C TYR A 165 8.17 -24.26 -3.09
N SER A 166 7.85 -23.96 -4.35
CA SER A 166 8.71 -23.18 -5.24
C SER A 166 8.95 -21.76 -4.73
N VAL A 167 7.87 -21.06 -4.32
CA VAL A 167 7.94 -19.70 -3.78
C VAL A 167 8.74 -19.69 -2.47
N TYR A 168 8.43 -20.58 -1.52
CA TYR A 168 9.10 -20.58 -0.21
C TYR A 168 10.56 -21.03 -0.28
N ALA A 169 10.93 -21.90 -1.23
CA ALA A 169 12.33 -22.22 -1.49
C ALA A 169 13.08 -21.00 -2.06
N SER A 170 12.50 -20.29 -3.02
CA SER A 170 13.13 -19.11 -3.63
C SER A 170 13.28 -17.94 -2.64
N LYS A 171 12.34 -17.78 -1.71
CA LYS A 171 12.35 -16.72 -0.69
C LYS A 171 13.37 -16.93 0.45
N GLN A 172 14.03 -18.10 0.53
CA GLN A 172 15.10 -18.30 1.49
C GLN A 172 16.29 -17.37 1.21
N VAL A 173 16.83 -16.77 2.27
CA VAL A 173 17.90 -15.75 2.21
C VAL A 173 19.23 -16.33 1.72
N SER A 174 19.53 -17.59 2.07
CA SER A 174 20.81 -18.22 1.74
C SER A 174 20.63 -19.52 0.95
N TRP A 175 21.62 -19.84 0.13
CA TRP A 175 21.67 -21.10 -0.60
C TRP A 175 21.67 -22.32 0.34
N ARG A 176 22.41 -22.23 1.45
CA ARG A 176 22.45 -23.28 2.47
C ARG A 176 21.07 -23.58 3.04
N THR A 177 20.33 -22.55 3.45
CA THR A 177 18.98 -22.71 4.00
C THR A 177 18.03 -23.27 2.94
N ARG A 178 18.14 -22.80 1.69
CA ARG A 178 17.35 -23.33 0.58
C ARG A 178 17.57 -24.82 0.37
N CYS A 179 18.81 -25.27 0.29
CA CYS A 179 19.14 -26.70 0.15
C CYS A 179 18.66 -27.53 1.33
N MET A 180 18.78 -27.00 2.55
CA MET A 180 18.31 -27.66 3.76
C MET A 180 16.79 -27.88 3.72
N VAL A 181 16.02 -26.83 3.44
CA VAL A 181 14.55 -26.91 3.36
C VAL A 181 14.08 -27.88 2.29
N VAL A 182 14.70 -27.84 1.10
CA VAL A 182 14.36 -28.77 0.01
C VAL A 182 14.70 -30.21 0.37
N SER A 183 15.85 -30.45 1.03
CA SER A 183 16.23 -31.78 1.51
C SER A 183 15.27 -32.30 2.56
N ASP A 184 14.78 -31.45 3.46
CA ASP A 184 13.81 -31.83 4.48
C ASP A 184 12.46 -32.19 3.87
N TRP A 185 12.00 -31.46 2.84
CA TRP A 185 10.79 -31.83 2.10
C TRP A 185 10.93 -33.17 1.37
N PHE A 186 12.11 -33.43 0.78
CA PHE A 186 12.40 -34.69 0.13
C PHE A 186 12.43 -35.87 1.12
N ARG A 187 13.10 -35.70 2.26
CA ARG A 187 13.12 -36.70 3.34
C ARG A 187 11.72 -36.97 3.88
N ARG A 188 10.91 -35.91 4.09
CA ARG A 188 9.50 -36.02 4.49
C ARG A 188 8.69 -36.86 3.50
N TYR A 189 8.95 -36.72 2.21
CA TYR A 189 8.23 -37.45 1.16
C TYR A 189 8.60 -38.94 1.13
N ILE A 190 9.89 -39.29 1.29
CA ILE A 190 10.34 -40.68 1.24
C ILE A 190 10.14 -41.42 2.56
N PHE A 191 10.54 -40.81 3.68
CA PHE A 191 10.63 -41.47 4.98
C PHE A 191 9.50 -41.06 5.94
N GLY A 192 8.67 -40.08 5.57
CA GLY A 192 7.70 -39.48 6.48
C GLY A 192 8.33 -38.42 7.40
N ARG A 193 7.54 -37.88 8.33
CA ARG A 193 8.03 -36.93 9.33
C ARG A 193 8.79 -37.67 10.42
N ASP A 194 9.94 -37.13 10.81
CA ASP A 194 10.63 -37.54 12.03
C ASP A 194 9.82 -37.08 13.26
N SER A 195 9.47 -38.02 14.12
CA SER A 195 8.67 -37.82 15.33
C SER A 195 9.48 -38.09 16.61
N SER A 196 10.79 -38.30 16.51
CA SER A 196 11.65 -38.71 17.63
C SER A 196 11.76 -37.69 18.78
N GLY A 197 11.20 -36.48 18.62
CA GLY A 197 11.17 -35.41 19.63
C GLY A 197 9.77 -34.89 19.99
N ILE A 198 8.71 -35.67 19.76
CA ILE A 198 7.35 -35.41 20.28
C ILE A 198 7.11 -36.24 21.54
#